data_AF-A0A949IRV4-F1
#
_entry.id   AF-A0A949IRV4-F1
#
_cell.length_a   1.000
_cell.length_b   1.000
_cell.length_c   1.000
_cell.angle_alpha   90.00
_cell.angle_beta   90.00
_cell.angle_gamma   90.00
#
_symmetry.space_group_name_H-M   'P 1'
#
loop_
_entity.id
_entity.type
_entity.pdbx_description
1 polymer ?
#
loop_
_entity_poly.entity_id
_entity_poly.type
_entity_poly.pdbx_seq_one_letter_code
_entity_poly.pdbx_strand_id
1 'polypeptide(L)'
;MRHFIDFFQCSTRGCFTVPSSLKAFNLLVRTTSLALGLSGMLGLMAVDAGRCQDNQSKEEKSMLGPGARLQEYDEIVSPDMEHASTVAERARVALKNGNVSRAVVLAKRALKMDDDDIDIHFIYAAALEAKLERQAEKDPEMYKTCVHEWLIVYRNEVGDEKGMTYKGLNVLGTWWNDDARGGTAKKHLKKLVGYVPKAWETDNRFMARVNKPAEATVSGKLSAKQEGRSVRGDEP
;
A
#
# COMPACT_ATOMS: atom_id res chain seq x y z
N MET A 1 18.79 13.08 -51.40
CA MET A 1 17.78 13.95 -50.77
C MET A 1 18.07 13.90 -49.26
N ARG A 2 18.84 14.82 -48.66
CA ARG A 2 18.48 16.20 -48.22
C ARG A 2 17.10 16.17 -47.54
N HIS A 3 16.87 16.45 -46.25
CA HIS A 3 17.34 17.49 -45.32
C HIS A 3 17.23 16.94 -43.86
N PHE A 4 18.14 17.18 -42.89
CA PHE A 4 18.48 18.42 -42.17
C PHE A 4 17.28 19.05 -41.43
N ILE A 5 17.30 19.03 -40.09
CA ILE A 5 17.15 20.19 -39.18
C ILE A 5 17.39 19.69 -37.72
N ASP A 6 18.61 19.93 -37.24
CA ASP A 6 18.89 20.34 -35.87
C ASP A 6 18.41 21.79 -35.71
N PHE A 7 17.71 22.17 -34.62
CA PHE A 7 17.80 23.51 -34.01
C PHE A 7 16.93 23.66 -32.74
N PHE A 8 17.57 23.72 -31.56
CA PHE A 8 17.48 24.76 -30.50
C PHE A 8 18.14 24.21 -29.21
N GLN A 9 19.41 24.54 -28.93
CA GLN A 9 19.85 25.63 -28.03
C GLN A 9 19.11 25.64 -26.67
N CYS A 10 19.73 25.23 -25.56
CA CYS A 10 20.75 25.94 -24.78
C CYS A 10 20.31 27.36 -24.35
N SER A 11 19.88 27.55 -23.09
CA SER A 11 20.17 28.78 -22.34
C SER A 11 19.79 28.71 -20.85
N THR A 12 20.75 29.12 -20.01
CA THR A 12 20.64 29.72 -18.65
C THR A 12 20.05 28.88 -17.51
N ARG A 13 20.85 28.39 -16.54
CA ARG A 13 21.39 29.11 -15.37
C ARG A 13 20.31 29.87 -14.57
N GLY A 14 19.83 29.22 -13.50
CA GLY A 14 19.07 29.86 -12.43
C GLY A 14 19.51 29.31 -11.08
N CYS A 15 20.56 29.90 -10.50
CA CYS A 15 20.86 29.80 -9.07
C CYS A 15 19.69 30.43 -8.30
N PHE A 16 19.01 29.67 -7.45
CA PHE A 16 18.08 30.24 -6.47
C PHE A 16 18.61 29.98 -5.06
N THR A 17 19.22 31.03 -4.52
CA THR A 17 19.62 31.17 -3.12
C THR A 17 18.42 31.62 -2.28
N VAL A 18 18.11 30.82 -1.24
CA VAL A 18 17.54 31.10 0.11
C VAL A 18 16.54 32.26 0.32
N PRO A 19 15.55 32.08 1.23
CA PRO A 19 15.83 32.56 2.58
C PRO A 19 15.48 31.58 3.71
N SER A 20 16.45 31.51 4.62
CA SER A 20 16.39 31.00 5.97
C SER A 20 15.54 31.96 6.82
N SER A 21 14.42 31.51 7.37
CA SER A 21 13.86 32.01 8.65
C SER A 21 12.50 31.39 8.88
N LEU A 22 12.41 30.42 9.80
CA LEU A 22 11.44 30.53 10.89
C LEU A 22 11.89 29.61 12.02
N LYS A 23 12.27 30.31 13.08
CA LYS A 23 12.83 29.80 14.33
C LYS A 23 11.70 29.22 15.19
N ALA A 24 12.14 28.31 16.06
CA ALA A 24 11.64 28.12 17.42
C ALA A 24 10.25 27.47 17.58
N PHE A 25 10.26 26.16 17.84
CA PHE A 25 9.48 25.61 18.94
C PHE A 25 10.41 24.82 19.87
N ASN A 26 10.84 25.52 20.92
CA ASN A 26 11.15 24.99 22.26
C ASN A 26 10.06 24.00 22.72
N LEU A 27 10.21 23.08 23.65
CA LEU A 27 11.26 22.53 24.52
C LEU A 27 10.50 21.49 25.37
N LEU A 28 11.21 20.53 25.98
CA LEU A 28 10.78 19.84 27.21
C LEU A 28 9.67 18.78 27.02
N VAL A 29 9.85 17.51 27.36
CA VAL A 29 9.85 17.05 28.76
C VAL A 29 10.36 15.59 28.84
N ARG A 30 11.35 15.42 29.73
CA ARG A 30 11.67 14.28 30.62
C ARG A 30 11.97 12.89 30.04
N THR A 31 13.27 12.62 30.08
CA THR A 31 13.86 11.34 30.48
C THR A 31 13.57 11.03 31.96
N THR A 32 13.24 9.77 32.26
CA THR A 32 13.51 9.17 33.57
C THR A 32 14.12 7.80 33.39
N SER A 33 15.34 7.71 33.90
CA SER A 33 16.16 6.55 34.17
C SER A 33 15.48 5.61 35.17
N LEU A 34 15.64 4.29 35.01
CA LEU A 34 16.00 3.39 36.12
C LEU A 34 16.29 1.97 35.60
N ALA A 35 17.57 1.61 35.74
CA ALA A 35 18.08 0.26 35.68
C ALA A 35 17.75 -0.52 36.95
N LEU A 36 17.60 -1.85 36.82
CA LEU A 36 17.77 -2.96 37.79
C LEU A 36 17.25 -4.19 37.00
N GLY A 37 18.00 -5.24 36.63
CA GLY A 37 19.07 -5.95 37.32
C GLY A 37 18.49 -7.29 37.83
N LEU A 38 18.80 -8.42 37.16
CA LEU A 38 18.74 -9.85 37.59
C LEU A 38 18.71 -10.73 36.31
N SER A 39 19.82 -11.32 35.85
CA SER A 39 20.59 -12.44 36.39
C SER A 39 19.82 -13.77 36.45
N GLY A 40 20.23 -14.71 35.60
CA GLY A 40 20.20 -16.15 35.87
C GLY A 40 19.05 -16.94 35.25
N MET A 41 19.30 -17.64 34.13
CA MET A 41 19.50 -19.10 34.17
C MET A 41 19.90 -19.65 32.80
N LEU A 42 21.11 -20.22 32.78
CA LEU A 42 21.53 -21.22 31.81
C LEU A 42 20.56 -22.41 31.85
N GLY A 43 20.07 -22.82 30.69
CA GLY A 43 19.34 -24.06 30.48
C GLY A 43 19.71 -24.65 29.13
N LEU A 44 20.85 -25.32 29.10
CA LEU A 44 21.37 -26.11 27.99
C LEU A 44 20.52 -27.39 27.85
N MET A 45 19.76 -27.53 26.76
CA MET A 45 19.28 -28.82 26.28
C MET A 45 19.34 -28.82 24.75
N ALA A 46 20.38 -29.45 24.23
CA ALA A 46 20.40 -29.98 22.88
C ALA A 46 19.84 -31.40 22.94
N VAL A 47 18.92 -31.76 22.04
CA VAL A 47 18.81 -33.10 21.44
C VAL A 47 17.66 -33.15 20.42
N ASP A 48 17.97 -33.79 19.29
CA ASP A 48 17.13 -34.38 18.25
C ASP A 48 16.30 -33.52 17.27
N ALA A 49 16.86 -33.40 16.06
CA ALA A 49 16.36 -34.02 14.84
C ALA A 49 14.84 -34.14 14.62
N GLY A 50 14.38 -33.51 13.53
CA GLY A 50 13.31 -34.06 12.69
C GLY A 50 11.99 -33.29 12.70
N ARG A 51 11.65 -32.79 11.50
CA ARG A 51 10.29 -32.80 10.91
C ARG A 51 9.14 -32.21 11.78
N CYS A 52 8.68 -31.02 11.40
CA CYS A 52 7.32 -30.53 11.71
C CYS A 52 6.71 -30.00 10.40
N GLN A 53 6.22 -30.86 9.51
CA GLN A 53 4.81 -31.28 9.43
C GLN A 53 3.95 -31.14 10.70
N ASP A 54 2.88 -30.38 10.53
CA ASP A 54 1.50 -30.69 10.89
C ASP A 54 1.16 -30.99 12.35
N ASN A 55 0.48 -30.04 13.00
CA ASN A 55 -0.47 -30.29 14.10
C ASN A 55 -1.55 -29.20 13.97
N GLN A 56 -2.72 -29.45 13.35
CA GLN A 56 -3.85 -30.22 13.90
C GLN A 56 -4.11 -29.89 15.38
N SER A 57 -4.78 -28.77 15.62
CA SER A 57 -5.66 -28.64 16.78
C SER A 57 -6.97 -29.38 16.50
N LYS A 58 -7.21 -30.39 17.33
CA LYS A 58 -8.41 -31.24 17.36
C LYS A 58 -9.68 -30.41 17.58
N GLU A 59 -10.57 -30.52 16.61
CA GLU A 59 -12.00 -30.80 16.74
C GLU A 59 -12.63 -30.65 18.15
N GLU A 60 -13.22 -29.48 18.40
CA GLU A 60 -14.55 -29.44 19.00
C GLU A 60 -15.58 -29.57 17.88
N LYS A 61 -16.45 -30.57 18.01
CA LYS A 61 -17.56 -30.90 17.11
C LYS A 61 -18.52 -29.70 16.97
N SER A 62 -18.36 -28.92 15.89
CA SER A 62 -19.50 -28.27 15.22
C SER A 62 -19.84 -29.10 13.98
N MET A 63 -21.06 -29.61 13.91
CA MET A 63 -21.54 -30.58 12.90
C MET A 63 -21.70 -30.04 11.47
N LEU A 64 -20.80 -29.17 11.00
CA LEU A 64 -20.74 -28.70 9.62
C LEU A 64 -19.27 -28.74 9.18
N GLY A 65 -18.93 -29.72 8.33
CA GLY A 65 -17.56 -29.95 7.89
C GLY A 65 -16.94 -28.71 7.22
N PRO A 66 -15.68 -28.35 7.53
CA PRO A 66 -15.04 -27.13 7.03
C PRO A 66 -14.70 -27.12 5.53
N GLY A 67 -15.05 -28.18 4.79
CA GLY A 67 -14.85 -28.27 3.33
C GLY A 67 -16.13 -28.16 2.48
N ALA A 68 -17.31 -28.37 3.07
CA ALA A 68 -18.54 -28.56 2.29
C ALA A 68 -19.19 -27.24 1.83
N ARG A 69 -19.13 -26.19 2.65
CA ARG A 69 -19.82 -24.91 2.36
C ARG A 69 -19.17 -24.11 1.21
N LEU A 70 -17.90 -24.37 0.90
CA LEU A 70 -17.16 -23.65 -0.15
C LEU A 70 -17.38 -24.21 -1.56
N GLN A 71 -17.66 -25.51 -1.68
CA GLN A 71 -17.99 -26.14 -2.98
C GLN A 71 -19.41 -25.79 -3.43
N GLU A 72 -20.32 -25.59 -2.48
CA GLU A 72 -21.75 -25.37 -2.74
C GLU A 72 -22.04 -24.12 -3.59
N TYR A 73 -21.25 -23.05 -3.49
CA TYR A 73 -21.47 -21.84 -4.31
C TYR A 73 -20.89 -21.91 -5.73
N ASP A 74 -19.93 -22.79 -5.98
CA ASP A 74 -19.38 -23.00 -7.34
C ASP A 74 -20.35 -23.79 -8.22
N GLU A 75 -21.12 -24.72 -7.63
CA GLU A 75 -22.06 -25.59 -8.37
C GLU A 75 -23.42 -24.94 -8.67
N ILE A 76 -23.84 -23.89 -7.96
CA ILE A 76 -25.17 -23.27 -8.16
C ILE A 76 -25.24 -22.44 -9.45
N VAL A 77 -24.12 -21.91 -9.95
CA VAL A 77 -24.10 -21.15 -11.21
C VAL A 77 -23.62 -22.08 -12.31
N SER A 78 -24.49 -22.36 -13.28
CA SER A 78 -24.09 -23.09 -14.48
C SER A 78 -22.97 -22.33 -15.20
N PRO A 79 -21.95 -23.02 -15.72
CA PRO A 79 -20.80 -22.38 -16.38
C PRO A 79 -21.23 -21.51 -17.59
N ASP A 80 -22.41 -21.78 -18.14
CA ASP A 80 -22.96 -21.11 -19.32
C ASP A 80 -23.68 -19.78 -19.00
N MET A 81 -23.93 -19.49 -17.72
CA MET A 81 -24.62 -18.27 -17.25
C MET A 81 -23.78 -17.51 -16.20
N GLU A 82 -22.45 -17.60 -16.28
CA GLU A 82 -21.56 -16.85 -15.39
C GLU A 82 -21.55 -15.36 -15.77
N HIS A 83 -22.10 -14.52 -14.88
CA HIS A 83 -22.05 -13.06 -15.00
C HIS A 83 -20.86 -12.52 -14.23
N ALA A 84 -20.26 -11.41 -14.68
CA ALA A 84 -19.08 -10.81 -14.03
C ALA A 84 -19.30 -10.54 -12.53
N SER A 85 -20.48 -10.02 -12.17
CA SER A 85 -20.89 -9.76 -10.79
C SER A 85 -20.91 -11.03 -9.92
N THR A 86 -21.41 -12.16 -10.44
CA THR A 86 -21.44 -13.42 -9.70
C THR A 86 -20.03 -13.95 -9.43
N VAL A 87 -19.11 -13.82 -10.39
CA VAL A 87 -17.71 -14.21 -10.24
C VAL A 87 -16.99 -13.29 -9.24
N ALA A 88 -17.31 -11.99 -9.26
CA ALA A 88 -16.80 -11.02 -8.30
C ALA A 88 -17.26 -11.32 -6.87
N GLU A 89 -18.53 -11.68 -6.65
CA GLU A 89 -19.02 -12.08 -5.32
C GLU A 89 -18.31 -13.33 -4.80
N ARG A 90 -18.08 -14.32 -5.66
CA ARG A 90 -17.27 -15.51 -5.31
C ARG A 90 -15.87 -15.12 -4.88
N ALA A 91 -15.25 -14.15 -5.55
CA ALA A 91 -13.93 -13.62 -5.17
C ALA A 91 -13.98 -12.94 -3.79
N ARG A 92 -15.03 -12.14 -3.52
CA ARG A 92 -15.23 -11.47 -2.22
C ARG A 92 -15.43 -12.47 -1.08
N VAL A 93 -16.21 -13.52 -1.30
CA VAL A 93 -16.38 -14.62 -0.33
C VAL A 93 -15.04 -15.34 -0.10
N ALA A 94 -14.27 -15.61 -1.15
CA ALA A 94 -12.94 -16.20 -1.01
C ALA A 94 -11.99 -15.33 -0.16
N LEU A 95 -12.04 -14.00 -0.29
CA LEU A 95 -11.27 -13.09 0.57
C LEU A 95 -11.70 -13.17 2.03
N LYS A 96 -13.00 -13.16 2.30
CA LYS A 96 -13.54 -13.30 3.66
C LYS A 96 -13.10 -14.60 4.32
N ASN A 97 -12.96 -15.66 3.54
CA ASN A 97 -12.50 -16.97 3.99
C ASN A 97 -10.96 -17.10 4.09
N GLY A 98 -10.21 -16.04 3.80
CA GLY A 98 -8.74 -16.04 3.85
C GLY A 98 -8.06 -16.68 2.63
N ASN A 99 -8.82 -17.12 1.62
CA ASN A 99 -8.33 -17.76 0.40
C ASN A 99 -7.92 -16.71 -0.66
N VAL A 100 -6.85 -15.97 -0.35
CA VAL A 100 -6.40 -14.82 -1.16
C VAL A 100 -5.98 -15.20 -2.57
N SER A 101 -5.24 -16.30 -2.76
CA SER A 101 -4.79 -16.73 -4.10
C SER A 101 -5.95 -17.00 -5.05
N ARG A 102 -7.02 -17.65 -4.54
CA ARG A 102 -8.24 -17.92 -5.32
C ARG A 102 -8.99 -16.63 -5.64
N ALA A 103 -9.10 -15.72 -4.67
CA ALA A 103 -9.75 -14.44 -4.88
C ALA A 103 -9.09 -13.62 -6.00
N VAL A 104 -7.76 -13.58 -6.07
CA VAL A 104 -7.03 -12.87 -7.14
C VAL A 104 -7.36 -13.44 -8.51
N VAL A 105 -7.43 -14.77 -8.64
CA VAL A 105 -7.76 -15.44 -9.93
C VAL A 105 -9.20 -15.13 -10.34
N LEU A 106 -10.15 -15.23 -9.41
CA LEU A 106 -11.56 -14.97 -9.67
C LEU A 106 -11.80 -13.49 -10.01
N ALA A 107 -11.21 -12.57 -9.26
CA ALA A 107 -11.33 -11.14 -9.53
C ALA A 107 -10.71 -10.76 -10.88
N LYS A 108 -9.55 -11.33 -11.23
CA LYS A 108 -8.95 -11.15 -12.56
C LYS A 108 -9.80 -11.75 -13.68
N ARG A 109 -10.54 -12.84 -13.41
CA ARG A 109 -11.49 -13.42 -14.36
C ARG A 109 -12.70 -12.51 -14.54
N ALA A 110 -13.23 -11.95 -13.45
CA ALA A 110 -14.33 -10.99 -13.48
C ALA A 110 -13.96 -9.73 -14.28
N LEU A 111 -12.75 -9.16 -14.06
CA LEU A 111 -12.24 -8.02 -14.84
C LEU A 111 -12.12 -8.28 -16.35
N LYS A 112 -11.97 -9.55 -16.76
CA LYS A 112 -11.96 -9.89 -18.19
C LYS A 112 -13.35 -9.95 -18.81
N MET A 113 -14.37 -10.13 -17.98
CA MET A 113 -15.77 -10.18 -18.41
C MET A 113 -16.36 -8.78 -18.44
N ASP A 114 -16.06 -7.99 -17.40
CA ASP A 114 -16.52 -6.62 -17.25
C ASP A 114 -15.39 -5.81 -16.61
N ASP A 115 -14.79 -4.90 -17.38
CA ASP A 115 -13.77 -3.97 -16.93
C ASP A 115 -14.34 -2.60 -16.54
N ASP A 116 -15.66 -2.41 -16.67
CA ASP A 116 -16.34 -1.16 -16.35
C ASP A 116 -16.98 -1.17 -14.94
N ASP A 117 -16.98 -2.29 -14.24
CA ASP A 117 -17.53 -2.39 -12.88
C ASP A 117 -16.50 -2.07 -11.78
N ILE A 118 -16.74 -0.95 -11.08
CA ILE A 118 -15.91 -0.47 -9.98
C ILE A 118 -15.84 -1.43 -8.78
N ASP A 119 -16.87 -2.24 -8.53
CA ASP A 119 -16.86 -3.21 -7.45
C ASP A 119 -15.85 -4.33 -7.72
N ILE A 120 -15.67 -4.69 -8.98
CA ILE A 120 -14.68 -5.69 -9.39
C ILE A 120 -13.26 -5.15 -9.15
N HIS A 121 -13.00 -3.90 -9.54
CA HIS A 121 -11.74 -3.21 -9.25
C HIS A 121 -11.46 -3.12 -7.75
N PHE A 122 -12.48 -2.80 -6.94
CA PHE A 122 -12.35 -2.77 -5.48
C PHE A 122 -11.95 -4.13 -4.90
N ILE A 123 -12.64 -5.21 -5.30
CA ILE A 123 -12.34 -6.57 -4.82
C ILE A 123 -10.94 -7.00 -5.27
N TYR A 124 -10.56 -6.69 -6.50
CA TYR A 124 -9.24 -7.02 -7.03
C TYR A 124 -8.12 -6.29 -6.30
N ALA A 125 -8.26 -4.98 -6.06
CA ALA A 125 -7.31 -4.18 -5.29
C ALA A 125 -7.14 -4.72 -3.86
N ALA A 126 -8.25 -5.05 -3.19
CA ALA A 126 -8.23 -5.64 -1.85
C ALA A 126 -7.56 -7.03 -1.84
N ALA A 127 -7.79 -7.84 -2.88
CA ALA A 127 -7.15 -9.15 -3.02
C ALA A 127 -5.64 -9.04 -3.23
N LEU A 128 -5.19 -8.07 -4.03
CA LEU A 128 -3.77 -7.80 -4.24
C LEU A 128 -3.09 -7.28 -2.98
N GLU A 129 -3.73 -6.36 -2.24
CA GLU A 129 -3.20 -5.88 -0.97
C GLU A 129 -3.03 -7.03 0.04
N ALA A 130 -4.06 -7.87 0.20
CA ALA A 130 -3.98 -9.03 1.09
C ALA A 130 -2.89 -10.03 0.66
N LYS A 131 -2.57 -10.10 -0.64
CA LYS A 131 -1.48 -10.93 -1.16
C LYS A 131 -0.11 -10.32 -0.85
N LEU A 132 0.03 -9.00 -1.01
CA LEU A 132 1.25 -8.25 -0.72
C LEU A 132 1.58 -8.22 0.77
N GLU A 133 0.57 -8.23 1.65
CA GLU A 133 0.77 -8.31 3.11
C GLU A 133 1.37 -9.65 3.56
N ARG A 134 1.12 -10.73 2.83
CA ARG A 134 1.66 -12.07 3.12
C ARG A 134 3.09 -12.26 2.61
N GLN A 135 3.54 -11.42 1.70
CA GLN A 135 4.88 -11.51 1.11
C GLN A 135 5.89 -10.74 1.96
N ALA A 136 7.04 -11.35 2.26
CA ALA A 136 8.12 -10.68 2.98
C ALA A 136 8.79 -9.58 2.13
N GLU A 137 9.01 -9.87 0.85
CA GLU A 137 9.46 -8.91 -0.16
C GLU A 137 8.32 -8.64 -1.14
N LYS A 138 7.98 -7.36 -1.29
CA LYS A 138 6.86 -6.94 -2.15
C LYS A 138 7.33 -6.87 -3.59
N ASP A 139 6.72 -7.69 -4.44
CA ASP A 139 6.95 -7.64 -5.88
C ASP A 139 6.58 -6.25 -6.43
N PRO A 140 7.52 -5.53 -7.08
CA PRO A 140 7.26 -4.20 -7.61
C PRO A 140 6.16 -4.17 -8.68
N GLU A 141 5.97 -5.22 -9.48
CA GLU A 141 4.93 -5.25 -10.51
C GLU A 141 3.54 -5.43 -9.89
N MET A 142 3.43 -6.35 -8.93
CA MET A 142 2.19 -6.58 -8.18
C MET A 142 1.82 -5.38 -7.32
N TYR A 143 2.82 -4.69 -6.75
CA TYR A 143 2.61 -3.46 -6.02
C TYR A 143 2.11 -2.33 -6.92
N LYS A 144 2.72 -2.16 -8.11
CA LYS A 144 2.30 -1.16 -9.10
C LYS A 144 0.86 -1.38 -9.54
N THR A 145 0.48 -2.63 -9.82
CA THR A 145 -0.89 -2.96 -10.21
C THR A 145 -1.86 -2.69 -9.05
N CYS A 146 -1.55 -3.13 -7.84
CA CYS A 146 -2.37 -2.85 -6.64
C CYS A 146 -2.64 -1.35 -6.44
N VAL A 147 -1.61 -0.50 -6.53
CA VAL A 147 -1.77 0.96 -6.39
C VAL A 147 -2.61 1.53 -7.53
N HIS A 148 -2.45 1.03 -8.75
CA HIS A 148 -3.25 1.48 -9.90
C HIS A 148 -4.74 1.17 -9.73
N GLU A 149 -5.08 -0.04 -9.30
CA GLU A 149 -6.48 -0.44 -9.06
C GLU A 149 -7.12 0.41 -7.96
N TRP A 150 -6.38 0.71 -6.89
CA TRP A 150 -6.86 1.62 -5.85
C TRP A 150 -7.05 3.06 -6.32
N LEU A 151 -6.29 3.52 -7.32
CA LEU A 151 -6.49 4.85 -7.93
C LEU A 151 -7.76 4.92 -8.76
N ILE A 152 -8.05 3.87 -9.53
CA ILE A 152 -9.30 3.75 -10.32
C ILE A 152 -10.50 3.91 -9.38
N VAL A 153 -10.50 3.17 -8.27
CA VAL A 153 -11.56 3.25 -7.25
C VAL A 153 -11.57 4.60 -6.54
N TYR A 154 -10.42 5.19 -6.22
CA TYR A 154 -10.37 6.49 -5.53
C TYR A 154 -10.94 7.63 -6.40
N ARG A 155 -10.79 7.54 -7.72
CA ARG A 155 -11.21 8.60 -8.65
C ARG A 155 -12.54 8.32 -9.33
N ASN A 156 -13.11 7.13 -9.14
CA ASN A 156 -14.24 6.58 -9.90
C ASN A 156 -14.01 6.78 -11.42
N GLU A 157 -12.85 6.30 -11.92
CA GLU A 157 -12.47 6.45 -13.34
C GLU A 157 -13.25 5.56 -14.29
N VAL A 158 -14.00 4.62 -13.73
CA VAL A 158 -14.62 3.47 -14.39
C VAL A 158 -16.08 3.35 -13.91
N GLY A 159 -16.96 2.86 -14.78
CA GLY A 159 -18.40 2.70 -14.54
C GLY A 159 -19.27 3.90 -14.88
N ASP A 160 -20.57 3.80 -14.59
CA ASP A 160 -21.58 4.84 -14.89
C ASP A 160 -21.33 6.16 -14.14
N GLU A 161 -20.54 6.13 -13.08
CA GLU A 161 -20.14 7.31 -12.29
C GLU A 161 -18.93 8.05 -12.86
N LYS A 162 -18.36 7.54 -13.97
CA LYS A 162 -17.20 8.14 -14.64
C LYS A 162 -17.48 9.59 -15.03
N GLY A 163 -16.75 10.51 -14.42
CA GLY A 163 -16.86 11.95 -14.65
C GLY A 163 -17.74 12.70 -13.65
N MET A 164 -18.41 12.03 -12.72
CA MET A 164 -19.06 12.70 -11.58
C MET A 164 -18.03 13.27 -10.58
N THR A 165 -16.88 12.62 -10.48
CA THR A 165 -15.74 13.01 -9.64
C THR A 165 -14.66 13.66 -10.50
N TYR A 166 -14.44 14.97 -10.33
CA TYR A 166 -13.28 15.62 -10.93
C TYR A 166 -12.03 15.28 -10.11
N LYS A 167 -11.29 14.25 -10.54
CA LYS A 167 -10.01 13.83 -9.93
C LYS A 167 -10.12 13.50 -8.44
N GLY A 168 -11.21 12.83 -8.05
CA GLY A 168 -11.51 12.47 -6.66
C GLY A 168 -12.13 13.58 -5.81
N LEU A 169 -12.42 14.76 -6.39
CA LEU A 169 -13.32 15.74 -5.77
C LEU A 169 -14.64 15.78 -6.54
N ASN A 170 -15.70 15.29 -5.90
CA ASN A 170 -17.06 15.56 -6.36
C ASN A 170 -17.43 17.01 -5.98
N VAL A 171 -17.47 17.90 -6.96
CA VAL A 171 -17.72 19.34 -6.77
C VAL A 171 -19.10 19.61 -6.18
N LEU A 172 -20.09 18.75 -6.48
CA LEU A 172 -21.45 18.82 -5.95
C LEU A 172 -21.67 17.91 -4.72
N GLY A 173 -20.75 16.96 -4.47
CA GLY A 173 -20.94 15.89 -3.48
C GLY A 173 -20.10 16.00 -2.21
N THR A 174 -19.17 16.95 -2.10
CA THR A 174 -18.25 17.03 -0.93
C THR A 174 -18.93 17.32 0.42
N TRP A 175 -20.19 17.76 0.44
CA TRP A 175 -20.95 17.98 1.69
C TRP A 175 -21.81 16.81 2.15
N TRP A 176 -22.14 15.86 1.27
CA TRP A 176 -23.09 14.77 1.59
C TRP A 176 -22.62 13.38 1.21
N ASN A 177 -21.64 13.26 0.30
CA ASN A 177 -21.02 11.98 -0.03
C ASN A 177 -19.77 11.79 0.82
N ASP A 178 -19.99 11.23 2.01
CA ASP A 178 -19.03 10.31 2.64
C ASP A 178 -18.93 9.07 1.74
N ASP A 179 -18.33 9.29 0.56
CA ASP A 179 -18.27 8.35 -0.55
C ASP A 179 -17.57 7.09 -0.04
N ALA A 180 -18.36 6.11 0.40
CA ALA A 180 -17.89 5.03 1.27
C ALA A 180 -16.75 4.26 0.60
N ARG A 181 -16.73 4.24 -0.73
CA ARG A 181 -15.70 3.61 -1.57
C ARG A 181 -14.47 4.52 -1.71
N GLY A 182 -14.65 5.77 -2.15
CA GLY A 182 -13.54 6.72 -2.32
C GLY A 182 -12.79 7.03 -1.02
N GLY A 183 -13.51 7.18 0.10
CA GLY A 183 -12.93 7.36 1.43
C GLY A 183 -12.15 6.13 1.91
N THR A 184 -12.63 4.92 1.58
CA THR A 184 -11.94 3.66 1.89
C THR A 184 -10.69 3.51 1.04
N ALA A 185 -10.78 3.71 -0.28
CA ALA A 185 -9.64 3.69 -1.20
C ALA A 185 -8.54 4.67 -0.78
N LYS A 186 -8.92 5.88 -0.33
CA LYS A 186 -7.97 6.86 0.21
C LYS A 186 -7.21 6.34 1.44
N LYS A 187 -7.88 5.63 2.35
CA LYS A 187 -7.24 5.02 3.53
C LYS A 187 -6.23 3.95 3.10
N HIS A 188 -6.61 3.09 2.14
CA HIS A 188 -5.72 2.05 1.60
C HIS A 188 -4.51 2.63 0.87
N LEU A 189 -4.70 3.64 0.01
CA LEU A 189 -3.60 4.35 -0.65
C LEU A 189 -2.63 4.97 0.36
N LYS A 190 -3.17 5.63 1.40
CA LYS A 190 -2.34 6.20 2.47
C LYS A 190 -1.59 5.14 3.26
N LYS A 191 -2.17 3.96 3.48
CA LYS A 191 -1.54 2.82 4.16
C LYS A 191 -0.41 2.21 3.32
N LEU A 192 -0.62 2.05 2.01
CA LEU A 192 0.35 1.45 1.09
C LEU A 192 1.52 2.40 0.80
N VAL A 193 1.20 3.63 0.40
CA VAL A 193 2.15 4.58 -0.20
C VAL A 193 2.58 5.66 0.80
N GLY A 194 1.79 5.91 1.84
CA GLY A 194 2.02 6.99 2.83
C GLY A 194 1.41 8.33 2.44
N TYR A 195 1.00 8.52 1.18
CA TYR A 195 0.42 9.75 0.68
C TYR A 195 -0.73 9.50 -0.32
N VAL A 196 -1.55 10.52 -0.54
CA VAL A 196 -2.72 10.51 -1.43
C VAL A 196 -2.39 11.34 -2.68
N PRO A 197 -2.86 10.96 -3.88
CA PRO A 197 -2.68 11.76 -5.09
C PRO A 197 -3.20 13.20 -4.92
N LYS A 198 -2.48 14.17 -5.49
CA LYS A 198 -2.94 15.56 -5.49
C LYS A 198 -4.07 15.74 -6.51
N ALA A 199 -5.01 16.63 -6.22
CA ALA A 199 -6.16 16.89 -7.09
C ALA A 199 -5.77 17.36 -8.51
N TRP A 200 -4.57 17.94 -8.71
CA TRP A 200 -4.07 18.38 -10.02
C TRP A 200 -3.04 17.44 -10.64
N GLU A 201 -2.80 16.27 -10.04
CA GLU A 201 -1.83 15.29 -10.52
C GLU A 201 -2.51 14.22 -11.39
N THR A 202 -1.84 13.79 -12.46
CA THR A 202 -2.31 12.68 -13.32
C THR A 202 -1.85 11.33 -12.77
N ASP A 203 -2.53 10.24 -13.10
CA ASP A 203 -2.20 8.90 -12.58
C ASP A 203 -0.80 8.47 -12.97
N ASN A 204 -0.42 8.70 -14.24
CA ASN A 204 0.93 8.41 -14.72
C ASN A 204 2.00 9.16 -13.90
N ARG A 205 1.75 10.42 -13.54
CA ARG A 205 2.67 11.21 -12.72
C ARG A 205 2.72 10.71 -11.29
N PHE A 206 1.59 10.31 -10.73
CA PHE A 206 1.52 9.70 -9.40
C PHE A 206 2.27 8.37 -9.36
N MET A 207 2.02 7.47 -10.31
CA MET A 207 2.69 6.17 -10.42
C MET A 207 4.20 6.30 -10.60
N ALA A 208 4.66 7.28 -11.39
CA ALA A 208 6.08 7.58 -11.53
C ALA A 208 6.74 8.05 -10.23
N ARG A 209 5.97 8.66 -9.31
CA ARG A 209 6.46 9.04 -7.98
C ARG A 209 6.49 7.86 -7.00
N VAL A 210 5.48 6.99 -7.06
CA VAL A 210 5.36 5.80 -6.20
C VAL A 210 6.46 4.79 -6.50
N ASN A 211 6.80 4.59 -7.77
CA ASN A 211 7.73 3.54 -8.21
C ASN A 211 9.20 3.99 -8.23
N LYS A 212 9.56 5.10 -7.57
CA LYS A 212 10.97 5.49 -7.52
C LYS A 212 11.73 4.46 -6.68
N PRO A 213 12.75 3.79 -7.24
CA PRO A 213 13.58 2.90 -6.44
C PRO A 213 14.16 3.72 -5.28
N ALA A 214 14.14 3.16 -4.08
CA ALA A 214 14.73 3.81 -2.92
C ALA A 214 16.23 4.01 -3.24
N GLU A 215 16.62 5.25 -3.55
CA GLU A 215 18.02 5.62 -3.67
C GLU A 215 18.65 5.40 -2.28
N ALA A 216 19.31 4.24 -2.10
CA ALA A 216 19.88 3.80 -0.83
C ALA A 216 21.04 4.70 -0.34
N THR A 217 21.43 5.70 -1.11
CA THR A 217 22.53 6.61 -0.79
C THR A 217 21.97 7.92 -0.23
N VAL A 218 21.52 7.87 1.03
CA VAL A 218 21.23 9.10 1.79
C VAL A 218 22.56 9.66 2.30
N SER A 219 23.20 10.53 1.52
CA SER A 219 24.39 11.27 1.96
C SER A 219 23.97 12.39 2.92
N GLY A 220 23.95 12.08 4.22
CA GLY A 220 23.74 13.06 5.28
C GLY A 220 25.06 13.70 5.72
N LYS A 221 25.19 15.02 5.60
CA LYS A 221 26.27 15.75 6.28
C LYS A 221 25.96 15.81 7.78
N LEU A 222 26.64 14.97 8.57
CA LEU A 222 26.67 15.10 10.02
C LEU A 222 27.41 16.40 10.37
N SER A 223 26.65 17.42 10.78
CA SER A 223 27.22 18.65 11.31
C SER A 223 27.57 18.40 12.77
N ALA A 224 28.83 18.08 13.05
CA ALA A 224 29.31 17.98 14.42
C ALA A 224 29.16 19.36 15.08
N LYS A 225 28.27 19.46 16.08
CA LYS A 225 28.15 20.63 16.95
C LYS A 225 29.46 20.73 17.73
N GLN A 226 30.33 21.66 17.36
CA GLN A 226 31.54 21.95 18.13
C GLN A 226 31.13 22.46 19.51
N GLU A 227 31.26 21.60 20.50
CA GLU A 227 31.10 21.95 21.91
C GLU A 227 32.38 22.69 22.33
N GLY A 228 32.24 24.01 22.51
CA GLY A 228 33.33 24.91 22.82
C GLY A 228 34.00 24.53 24.14
N ARG A 229 35.20 23.94 24.04
CA ARG A 229 36.12 23.72 25.16
C ARG A 229 36.72 25.08 25.55
N SER A 230 36.10 25.78 26.50
CA SER A 230 36.71 26.95 27.14
C SER A 230 37.84 26.47 28.05
N VAL A 231 39.07 26.50 27.54
CA VAL A 231 40.28 26.34 28.34
C VAL A 231 40.39 27.59 29.21
N ARG A 232 40.10 27.46 30.50
CA ARG A 232 40.51 28.46 31.51
C ARG A 232 42.01 28.29 31.69
N GLY A 233 42.76 29.23 31.13
CA GLY A 233 44.18 29.39 31.44
C GLY A 233 44.29 30.05 32.80
N ASP A 234 44.82 29.28 33.76
CA ASP A 234 45.39 29.83 34.97
C ASP A 234 46.93 29.76 34.79
N GLU A 235 47.53 30.92 34.56
CA GLU A 235 48.96 31.21 34.76
C GLU A 235 49.04 32.39 35.73
N PRO A 236 50.19 32.64 36.39
CA PRO A 236 51.15 31.73 37.02
C PRO A 236 51.12 31.80 38.56
#